data_AF-A0A3B9J8S7-F1
#
_entry.id   AF-A0A3B9J8S7-F1
#
_cell.length_a   1.000
_cell.length_b   1.000
_cell.length_c   1.000
_cell.angle_alpha   90.00
_cell.angle_beta   90.00
_cell.angle_gamma   90.00
#
_symmetry.space_group_name_H-M   'P 1'
#
loop_
_entity.id
_entity.type
_entity.pdbx_description
1 polymer ?
#
loop_
_entity_poly.entity_id
_entity_poly.type
_entity_poly.pdbx_seq_one_letter_code
_entity_poly.pdbx_strand_id
1 'polypeptide(L)'
;MYKSDTPFIADWFVISLRWLVLLGVIVSLSISDDLASWGNAILALLVFWNIILTWLAGLNRRLPNHREISLLIDLGVSVGFFWLQGGLSGPAAWVGILPIISGALYFDLRGGLLASLIIAIVQASDALLHNMGMLWLVFPALLTILLGVFFGFISQQMINQLRLMRVKQTEERERGYRTETERMRAIYKLSSTLTATLSYKRVLDMALEISTSALHVDDLEQEEGATPKDNRLVSGVLLFDGQELIVGSAHRFPQADLRMTFPAKEGLLHRVVEDDENVVTDGVKNDPELKRLISLNNCQSVHCFSLRTGFNVYGVLLFGHPEPKYFTRDRCEVLGIIGRQATIAIQNARLYQDLADEKERMAEAQEEARKKLARDLHDGPTQSVAAIAMRVNLARRMLERDQGSAADELVKIEDLARRTTKEIRHMLFTLRPLVLESQGLTAAL
;
A
#
# COMPACT_ATOMS: atom_id res chain seq x y z
N MET A 1 30.49 -1.69 21.30
CA MET A 1 30.01 -0.29 21.24
C MET A 1 28.70 -0.29 20.47
N TYR A 2 27.59 0.15 21.08
CA TYR A 2 26.28 0.17 20.40
C TYR A 2 25.99 1.57 19.85
N LYS A 3 25.44 1.64 18.63
CA LYS A 3 24.94 2.87 17.99
C LYS A 3 23.40 2.81 18.00
N SER A 4 22.74 3.90 18.40
CA SER A 4 21.28 4.04 18.36
C SER A 4 20.90 5.09 17.31
N ASP A 5 19.70 4.95 16.73
CA ASP A 5 19.13 5.92 15.80
C ASP A 5 18.61 7.19 16.49
N THR A 6 18.53 7.19 17.83
CA THR A 6 18.13 8.37 18.62
C THR A 6 19.22 8.75 19.62
N PRO A 7 19.44 10.06 19.88
CA PRO A 7 20.41 10.51 20.86
C PRO A 7 19.99 10.03 22.26
N PHE A 8 20.97 9.57 23.04
CA PHE A 8 20.73 9.13 24.41
C PHE A 8 20.50 10.34 25.35
N ILE A 9 19.26 10.84 25.36
CA ILE A 9 18.84 12.05 26.11
C ILE A 9 19.26 11.99 27.59
N ALA A 10 19.13 10.82 28.23
CA ALA A 10 19.52 10.65 29.63
C ALA A 10 21.03 10.87 29.86
N ASP A 11 21.88 10.41 28.94
CA ASP A 11 23.34 10.55 29.09
C ASP A 11 23.76 12.01 28.87
N TRP A 12 23.14 12.69 27.89
CA TRP A 12 23.32 14.13 27.68
C TRP A 12 22.92 14.95 28.91
N PHE A 13 21.81 14.60 29.55
CA PHE A 13 21.37 15.29 30.77
C PHE A 13 22.35 15.09 31.93
N VAL A 14 22.84 13.85 32.14
CA VAL A 14 23.87 13.55 33.15
C VAL A 14 25.15 14.36 32.89
N ILE A 15 25.63 14.36 31.65
CA ILE A 15 26.87 15.07 31.26
C ILE A 15 26.73 16.58 31.48
N SER A 16 25.60 17.17 31.12
CA SER A 16 25.33 18.59 31.34
C SER A 16 25.30 18.94 32.83
N LEU A 17 24.66 18.10 33.65
CA LEU A 17 24.58 18.33 35.10
C LEU A 17 25.95 18.13 35.79
N ARG A 18 26.77 17.19 35.29
CA ARG A 18 28.17 17.01 35.71
C ARG A 18 29.01 18.25 35.40
N TRP A 19 28.85 18.86 34.23
CA TRP A 19 29.54 20.12 33.90
C TRP A 19 29.18 21.25 34.88
N LEU A 20 27.90 21.36 35.26
CA LEU A 20 27.45 22.35 36.23
C LEU A 20 28.11 22.15 37.60
N VAL A 21 28.14 20.91 38.09
CA VAL A 21 28.79 20.57 39.37
C VAL A 21 30.29 20.83 39.31
N LEU A 22 30.98 20.39 38.25
CA LEU A 22 32.42 20.61 38.08
C LEU A 22 32.77 22.10 38.02
N LEU A 23 31.97 22.90 37.30
CA LEU A 23 32.16 24.35 37.23
C LEU A 23 32.00 24.98 38.61
N GLY A 24 30.97 24.60 39.36
CA GLY A 24 30.81 25.11 40.71
C GLY A 24 31.98 24.72 41.62
N VAL A 25 32.54 23.50 41.52
CA VAL A 25 33.70 23.08 42.32
C VAL A 25 34.91 23.95 41.98
N ILE A 26 35.15 24.21 40.69
CA ILE A 26 36.21 25.11 40.22
C ILE A 26 36.03 26.52 40.80
N VAL A 27 34.80 27.05 40.80
CA VAL A 27 34.50 28.37 41.38
C VAL A 27 34.76 28.37 42.90
N SER A 28 34.34 27.33 43.62
CA SER A 28 34.55 27.18 45.06
C SER A 28 36.05 27.18 45.44
N LEU A 29 36.86 26.49 44.64
CA LEU A 29 38.32 26.46 44.78
C LEU A 29 38.97 27.79 44.41
N SER A 30 38.42 28.49 43.40
CA SER A 30 38.93 29.81 43.00
C SER A 30 38.68 30.86 44.07
N ILE A 31 37.58 30.78 44.83
CA ILE A 31 37.26 31.71 45.92
C ILE A 31 38.15 31.49 47.15
N SER A 32 38.65 30.26 47.33
CA SER A 32 39.49 29.87 48.45
C SER A 32 41.00 29.99 48.18
N ASP A 33 41.39 30.57 47.03
CA ASP A 33 42.78 30.68 46.54
C ASP A 33 43.55 29.35 46.45
N ASP A 34 42.86 28.20 46.51
CA ASP A 34 43.48 26.87 46.53
C ASP A 34 43.59 26.25 45.13
N LEU A 35 43.30 26.99 44.06
CA LEU A 35 43.22 26.46 42.69
C LEU A 35 44.53 25.84 42.17
N ALA A 36 45.68 26.29 42.67
CA ALA A 36 47.01 25.85 42.21
C ALA A 36 47.61 24.69 43.00
N SER A 37 46.87 24.08 43.94
CA SER A 37 47.37 22.97 44.74
C SER A 37 47.51 21.67 43.93
N TRP A 38 48.50 20.85 44.24
CA TRP A 38 48.72 19.53 43.60
C TRP A 38 47.50 18.60 43.75
N GLY A 39 46.67 18.81 44.78
CA GLY A 39 45.41 18.09 44.98
C GLY A 39 44.39 18.27 43.85
N ASN A 40 44.49 19.37 43.08
CA ASN A 40 43.55 19.69 41.99
C ASN A 40 43.83 18.95 40.69
N ALA A 41 44.93 18.18 40.59
CA ALA A 41 45.17 17.28 39.47
C ALA A 41 44.05 16.24 39.32
N ILE A 42 43.40 15.87 40.42
CA ILE A 42 42.26 14.94 40.45
C ILE A 42 41.00 15.58 39.82
N LEU A 43 40.80 16.89 40.00
CA LEU A 43 39.71 17.62 39.35
C LEU A 43 39.91 17.65 37.83
N ALA A 44 41.15 17.79 37.36
CA ALA A 44 41.47 17.71 35.93
C ALA A 44 41.13 16.32 35.34
N LEU A 45 41.30 15.23 36.11
CA LEU A 45 40.86 13.89 35.70
C LEU A 45 39.34 13.79 35.58
N LEU A 46 38.56 14.39 36.49
CA LEU A 46 37.09 14.43 36.38
C LEU A 46 36.63 15.21 35.15
N VAL A 47 37.26 16.36 34.89
CA VAL A 47 36.97 17.18 33.71
C VAL A 47 37.30 16.40 32.44
N PHE A 48 38.48 15.78 32.38
CA PHE A 48 38.90 14.95 31.26
C PHE A 48 37.94 13.77 31.02
N TRP A 49 37.54 13.06 32.08
CA TRP A 49 36.54 12.00 31.99
C TRP A 49 35.20 12.52 31.47
N ASN A 50 34.75 13.69 31.94
CA ASN A 50 33.52 14.31 31.46
C ASN A 50 33.60 14.75 29.99
N ILE A 51 34.78 15.18 29.51
CA ILE A 51 35.03 15.44 28.09
C ILE A 51 34.90 14.16 27.27
N ILE A 52 35.48 13.04 27.73
CA ILE A 52 35.33 11.73 27.07
C ILE A 52 33.86 11.33 26.97
N LEU A 53 33.09 11.48 28.06
CA LEU A 53 31.65 11.18 28.05
C LEU A 53 30.90 12.09 27.08
N THR A 54 31.21 13.39 27.05
CA THR A 54 30.63 14.36 26.11
C THR A 54 30.93 13.96 24.67
N TRP A 55 32.16 13.56 24.37
CA TRP A 55 32.57 13.12 23.04
C TRP A 55 31.87 11.82 22.61
N LEU A 56 31.75 10.84 23.51
CA LEU A 56 31.02 9.61 23.28
C LEU A 56 29.52 9.85 23.03
N ALA A 57 28.90 10.74 23.80
CA ALA A 57 27.52 11.15 23.63
C ALA A 57 27.29 11.89 22.30
N GLY A 58 28.24 12.74 21.88
CA GLY A 58 28.25 13.40 20.58
C GLY A 58 28.31 12.43 19.39
N LEU A 59 29.06 11.34 19.53
CA LEU A 59 29.13 10.27 18.52
C LEU A 59 27.98 9.26 18.62
N ASN A 60 27.06 9.47 19.56
CA ASN A 60 25.96 8.56 19.92
C ASN A 60 26.41 7.11 20.13
N ARG A 61 27.56 6.93 20.79
CA ARG A 61 28.17 5.62 21.06
C ARG A 61 28.29 5.39 22.57
N ARG A 62 28.01 4.15 22.99
CA ARG A 62 28.16 3.72 24.39
C ARG A 62 29.21 2.63 24.55
N LEU A 63 30.03 2.74 25.59
CA LEU A 63 30.83 1.64 26.11
C LEU A 63 29.93 0.64 26.84
N PRO A 64 30.27 -0.67 26.81
CA PRO A 64 29.63 -1.64 27.70
C PRO A 64 29.83 -1.18 29.14
N ASN A 65 28.79 -1.27 29.96
CA ASN A 65 28.80 -0.89 31.37
C ASN A 65 29.25 0.56 31.67
N HIS A 66 29.07 1.49 30.73
CA HIS A 66 29.48 2.88 30.91
C HIS A 66 28.85 3.54 32.14
N ARG A 67 27.65 3.11 32.55
CA ARG A 67 26.92 3.67 33.69
C ARG A 67 27.55 3.27 35.01
N GLU A 68 27.86 1.98 35.17
CA GLU A 68 28.54 1.45 36.34
C GLU A 68 29.93 2.07 36.46
N ILE A 69 30.69 2.11 35.35
CA ILE A 69 32.03 2.69 35.32
C ILE A 69 31.99 4.18 35.67
N SER A 70 31.06 4.93 35.08
CA SER A 70 30.90 6.37 35.32
C SER A 70 30.59 6.65 36.80
N LEU A 71 29.64 5.91 37.41
CA LEU A 71 29.30 6.05 38.82
C LEU A 71 30.49 5.68 39.74
N LEU A 72 31.22 4.62 39.43
CA LEU A 72 32.37 4.20 40.24
C LEU A 72 33.51 5.23 40.20
N ILE A 73 33.79 5.79 39.01
CA ILE A 73 34.79 6.86 38.86
C ILE A 73 34.33 8.09 39.64
N ASP A 74 33.08 8.51 39.46
CA ASP A 74 32.53 9.69 40.15
C ASP A 74 32.59 9.52 41.67
N LEU A 75 32.24 8.33 42.19
CA LEU A 75 32.26 8.05 43.62
C LEU A 75 33.69 8.01 44.17
N GLY A 76 34.58 7.24 43.53
CA GLY A 76 35.96 7.11 43.99
C GLY A 76 36.72 8.43 43.94
N VAL A 77 36.53 9.19 42.86
CA VAL A 77 37.21 10.46 42.67
C VAL A 77 36.63 11.56 43.57
N SER A 78 35.30 11.64 43.75
CA SER A 78 34.71 12.59 44.71
C SER A 78 35.16 12.31 46.14
N VAL A 79 35.25 11.04 46.56
CA VAL A 79 35.75 10.68 47.90
C VAL A 79 37.22 11.06 48.06
N GLY A 80 38.08 10.70 47.09
CA GLY A 80 39.49 11.06 47.13
C GLY A 80 39.72 12.58 47.16
N PHE A 81 38.96 13.31 46.34
CA PHE A 81 39.03 14.77 46.28
C PHE A 81 38.54 15.42 47.57
N PHE A 82 37.48 14.91 48.18
CA PHE A 82 36.95 15.38 49.46
C PHE A 82 38.01 15.33 50.57
N TRP A 83 38.75 14.22 50.71
CA TRP A 83 39.81 14.12 51.71
C TRP A 83 41.00 15.04 51.44
N LEU A 84 41.43 15.14 50.18
CA LEU A 84 42.57 15.99 49.80
C LEU A 84 42.30 17.48 50.00
N GLN A 85 41.04 17.88 49.93
CA GLN A 85 40.60 19.27 50.12
C GLN A 85 40.23 19.61 51.57
N GLY A 86 40.57 18.75 52.54
CA GLY A 86 40.33 19.04 53.96
C GLY A 86 38.90 18.73 54.43
N GLY A 87 38.22 17.79 53.76
CA GLY A 87 36.98 17.19 54.23
C GLY A 87 35.80 18.16 54.32
N LEU A 88 35.04 18.11 55.41
CA LEU A 88 33.87 18.95 55.68
C LEU A 88 34.22 20.43 55.85
N SER A 89 35.42 20.74 56.32
CA SER A 89 35.94 22.12 56.41
C SER A 89 36.48 22.66 55.08
N GLY A 90 36.62 21.79 54.08
CA GLY A 90 37.20 22.11 52.78
C GLY A 90 36.28 22.91 51.86
N PRO A 91 36.85 23.67 50.90
CA PRO A 91 36.07 24.38 49.88
C PRO A 91 35.30 23.42 48.95
N ALA A 92 35.64 22.13 48.93
CA ALA A 92 35.03 21.11 48.08
C ALA A 92 34.13 20.12 48.84
N ALA A 93 33.65 20.45 50.04
CA ALA A 93 32.84 19.55 50.87
C ALA A 93 31.57 18.99 50.16
N TRP A 94 31.07 19.72 49.15
CA TRP A 94 29.88 19.37 48.39
C TRP A 94 30.15 18.58 47.10
N VAL A 95 31.42 18.21 46.79
CA VAL A 95 31.78 17.41 45.60
C VAL A 95 31.08 16.04 45.56
N GLY A 96 30.61 15.54 46.71
CA GLY A 96 29.82 14.33 46.83
C GLY A 96 28.44 14.40 46.13
N ILE A 97 27.98 15.58 45.73
CA ILE A 97 26.76 15.73 44.93
C ILE A 97 26.91 15.08 43.54
N LEU A 98 28.13 15.04 42.99
CA LEU A 98 28.40 14.48 41.66
C LEU A 98 28.00 13.00 41.53
N PRO A 99 28.49 12.06 42.38
CA PRO A 99 28.07 10.66 42.32
C PRO A 99 26.60 10.44 42.70
N ILE A 100 26.00 11.33 43.50
CA ILE A 100 24.57 11.24 43.85
C ILE A 100 23.71 11.51 42.62
N ILE A 101 24.03 12.55 41.87
CA ILE A 101 23.36 12.89 40.62
C ILE A 101 23.54 11.79 39.58
N SER A 102 24.78 11.33 39.37
CA SER A 102 25.08 10.24 38.43
C SER A 102 24.35 8.95 38.83
N GLY A 103 24.32 8.61 40.11
CA GLY A 103 23.61 7.43 40.64
C GLY A 103 22.10 7.53 40.46
N ALA A 104 21.52 8.68 40.76
CA ALA A 104 20.09 8.94 40.63
C ALA A 104 19.59 8.85 39.18
N LEU A 105 20.38 9.36 38.24
CA LEU A 105 20.02 9.38 36.81
C LEU A 105 20.27 8.05 36.10
N TYR A 106 21.27 7.28 36.51
CA TYR A 106 21.57 5.99 35.86
C TYR A 106 20.83 4.79 36.45
N PHE A 107 20.55 4.80 37.76
CA PHE A 107 19.96 3.66 38.48
C PHE A 107 18.75 4.07 39.34
N ASP A 108 18.05 5.11 38.90
CA ASP A 108 16.84 5.64 39.52
C ASP A 108 17.06 5.98 41.01
N LEU A 109 15.99 5.93 41.82
CA LEU A 109 16.04 6.21 43.25
C LEU A 109 17.06 5.34 44.01
N ARG A 110 17.29 4.10 43.57
CA ARG A 110 18.19 3.15 44.24
C ARG A 110 19.65 3.61 44.13
N GLY A 111 20.08 4.06 42.95
CA GLY A 111 21.43 4.56 42.75
C GLY A 111 21.70 5.85 43.52
N GLY A 112 20.76 6.79 43.49
CA GLY A 112 20.87 8.05 44.21
C GLY A 112 21.00 7.85 45.73
N LEU A 113 20.17 6.97 46.30
CA LEU A 113 20.22 6.60 47.72
C LEU A 113 21.51 5.87 48.12
N LEU A 114 21.97 4.94 47.28
CA LEU A 114 23.20 4.20 47.56
C LEU A 114 24.42 5.11 47.53
N ALA A 115 24.51 5.98 46.51
CA ALA A 115 25.58 6.97 46.40
C ALA A 115 25.55 7.96 47.57
N SER A 116 24.36 8.48 47.94
CA SER A 116 24.24 9.43 49.05
C SER A 116 24.58 8.80 50.40
N LEU A 117 24.23 7.53 50.61
CA LEU A 117 24.60 6.79 51.81
C LEU A 117 26.12 6.64 51.93
N ILE A 118 26.81 6.28 50.85
CA ILE A 118 28.27 6.15 50.85
C ILE A 118 28.95 7.49 51.15
N ILE A 119 28.51 8.57 50.51
CA ILE A 119 29.05 9.92 50.76
C ILE A 119 28.75 10.38 52.19
N ALA A 120 27.55 10.10 52.72
CA ALA A 120 27.19 10.43 54.09
C ALA A 120 28.08 9.71 55.12
N ILE A 121 28.43 8.43 54.87
CA ILE A 121 29.37 7.68 55.71
C ILE A 121 30.77 8.31 55.67
N VAL A 122 31.23 8.72 54.48
CA VAL A 122 32.54 9.39 54.32
C VAL A 122 32.57 10.72 55.08
N GLN A 123 31.54 11.54 54.96
CA GLN A 123 31.41 12.81 55.69
C GLN A 123 31.34 12.60 57.21
N ALA A 124 30.58 11.60 57.67
CA ALA A 124 30.49 11.30 59.09
C ALA A 124 31.83 10.81 59.66
N SER A 125 32.58 10.03 58.87
CA SER A 125 33.92 9.56 59.25
C SER A 125 34.90 10.72 59.41
N ASP A 126 34.84 11.71 58.52
CA ASP A 126 35.66 12.93 58.60
C ASP A 126 35.33 13.77 59.84
N ALA A 127 34.04 13.96 60.14
CA ALA A 127 33.60 14.66 61.35
C ALA A 127 34.11 13.98 62.64
N LEU A 128 34.10 12.64 62.68
CA LEU A 128 34.61 11.84 63.80
C LEU A 128 36.14 11.97 63.95
N LEU A 129 36.88 11.89 62.84
CA LEU A 129 38.35 11.96 62.87
C LEU A 129 38.87 13.33 63.32
N HIS A 130 38.20 14.41 62.93
CA HIS A 130 38.54 15.78 63.34
C HIS A 130 37.85 16.21 64.65
N ASN A 131 37.17 15.28 65.34
CA ASN A 131 36.46 15.50 66.59
C ASN A 131 35.50 16.72 66.53
N MET A 132 34.82 16.88 65.38
CA MET A 132 33.87 17.96 65.15
C MET A 132 32.60 17.73 65.98
N GLY A 133 31.93 18.82 66.39
CA GLY A 133 30.71 18.72 67.19
C GLY A 133 29.59 17.94 66.51
N MET A 134 28.63 17.43 67.30
CA MET A 134 27.50 16.60 66.82
C MET A 134 26.73 17.20 65.64
N LEU A 135 26.64 18.53 65.55
CA LEU A 135 25.99 19.22 64.43
C LEU A 135 26.69 18.92 63.09
N TRP A 136 28.02 18.93 63.05
CA TRP A 136 28.83 18.64 61.86
C TRP A 136 28.81 17.16 61.47
N LEU A 137 28.51 16.26 62.41
CA LEU A 137 28.31 14.84 62.14
C LEU A 137 26.96 14.58 61.45
N VAL A 138 25.89 15.19 61.97
CA VAL A 138 24.51 14.84 61.58
C VAL A 138 24.02 15.67 60.40
N PHE A 139 24.28 16.97 60.39
CA PHE A 139 23.68 17.88 59.42
C PHE A 139 24.14 17.61 57.96
N PRO A 140 25.45 17.48 57.65
CA PRO A 140 25.90 17.20 56.28
C PRO A 140 25.46 15.82 55.79
N ALA A 141 25.52 14.80 56.65
CA ALA A 141 25.08 13.45 56.33
C ALA A 141 23.57 13.41 56.01
N LEU A 142 22.75 14.06 56.84
CA LEU A 142 21.30 14.16 56.60
C LEU A 142 20.98 14.91 55.30
N LEU A 143 21.64 16.05 55.07
CA LEU A 143 21.47 16.84 53.84
C LEU A 143 21.82 16.03 52.59
N THR A 144 22.91 15.27 52.64
CA THR A 144 23.37 14.41 51.55
C THR A 144 22.36 13.32 51.22
N ILE A 145 21.79 12.66 52.24
CA ILE A 145 20.74 11.64 52.06
C ILE A 145 19.48 12.27 51.46
N LEU A 146 19.06 13.44 51.94
CA LEU A 146 17.91 14.17 51.40
C LEU A 146 18.11 14.55 49.92
N LEU A 147 19.32 14.99 49.54
CA LEU A 147 19.66 15.24 48.14
C LEU A 147 19.57 13.97 47.29
N GLY A 148 19.99 12.81 47.82
CA GLY A 148 19.83 11.52 47.14
C GLY A 148 18.37 11.14 46.90
N VAL A 149 17.49 11.36 47.90
CA VAL A 149 16.04 11.17 47.75
C VAL A 149 15.48 12.13 46.71
N PHE A 150 15.84 13.42 46.79
CA PHE A 150 15.35 14.47 45.91
C PHE A 150 15.72 14.22 44.43
N PHE A 151 17.01 14.01 44.13
CA PHE A 151 17.45 13.73 42.77
C PHE A 151 16.94 12.39 42.27
N GLY A 152 16.84 11.36 43.13
CA GLY A 152 16.25 10.07 42.78
C GLY A 152 14.78 10.18 42.39
N PHE A 153 13.99 10.96 43.14
CA PHE A 153 12.58 11.20 42.83
C PHE A 153 12.39 11.98 41.52
N ILE A 154 13.16 13.06 41.32
CA ILE A 154 13.12 13.86 40.08
C ILE A 154 13.49 13.01 38.86
N SER A 155 14.55 12.21 38.98
CA SER A 155 15.00 11.30 37.91
C SER A 155 13.90 10.32 37.52
N GLN A 156 13.28 9.66 38.50
CA GLN A 156 12.19 8.71 38.28
C GLN A 156 11.00 9.37 37.55
N GLN A 157 10.60 10.56 38.01
CA GLN A 157 9.50 11.30 37.41
C GLN A 157 9.79 11.69 35.96
N MET A 158 11.01 12.17 35.69
CA MET A 158 11.45 12.55 34.34
C MET A 158 11.50 11.36 33.39
N ILE A 159 12.07 10.23 33.82
CA ILE A 159 12.17 9.01 33.00
C ILE A 159 10.77 8.48 32.68
N ASN A 160 9.85 8.49 33.64
CA ASN A 160 8.46 8.06 33.42
C ASN A 160 7.76 8.95 32.36
N GLN A 161 7.93 10.28 32.44
CA GLN A 161 7.37 11.20 31.45
C GLN A 161 7.94 10.95 30.04
N LEU A 162 9.26 10.75 29.93
CA LEU A 162 9.91 10.43 28.66
C LEU A 162 9.45 9.09 28.08
N ARG A 163 9.18 8.07 28.92
CA ARG A 163 8.61 6.79 28.48
C ARG A 163 7.19 6.98 27.92
N LEU A 164 6.33 7.73 28.62
CA LEU A 164 4.96 7.99 28.17
C LEU A 164 4.93 8.74 26.82
N MET A 165 5.78 9.76 26.65
CA MET A 165 5.89 10.48 25.39
C MET A 165 6.33 9.58 24.24
N ARG A 166 7.29 8.68 24.47
CA ARG A 166 7.73 7.70 23.47
C ARG A 166 6.63 6.74 23.08
N VAL A 167 5.88 6.20 24.05
CA VAL A 167 4.77 5.27 23.78
C VAL A 167 3.71 5.93 22.90
N LYS A 168 3.32 7.18 23.21
CA LYS A 168 2.37 7.93 22.37
C LYS A 168 2.89 8.13 20.94
N GLN A 169 4.15 8.55 20.78
CA GLN A 169 4.74 8.73 19.45
C GLN A 169 4.84 7.42 18.66
N THR A 170 5.16 6.30 19.32
CA THR A 170 5.18 5.00 18.66
C THR A 170 3.78 4.54 18.27
N GLU A 171 2.78 4.76 19.13
CA GLU A 171 1.39 4.43 18.82
C GLU A 171 0.86 5.27 17.65
N GLU A 172 1.16 6.57 17.61
CA GLU A 172 0.78 7.44 16.48
C GLU A 172 1.40 6.96 15.16
N ARG A 173 2.69 6.60 15.18
CA ARG A 173 3.38 6.02 14.00
C ARG A 173 2.78 4.68 13.59
N GLU A 174 2.54 3.79 14.54
CA GLU A 174 1.93 2.49 14.27
C GLU A 174 0.51 2.63 13.71
N ARG A 175 -0.29 3.56 14.23
CA ARG A 175 -1.61 3.88 13.70
C ARG A 175 -1.51 4.32 12.25
N GLY A 176 -0.61 5.25 11.93
CA GLY A 176 -0.37 5.68 10.54
C GLY A 176 -0.02 4.51 9.62
N TYR A 177 0.92 3.64 10.03
CA TYR A 177 1.28 2.45 9.24
C TYR A 177 0.12 1.46 9.07
N ARG A 178 -0.72 1.27 10.11
CA ARG A 178 -1.88 0.39 10.02
C ARG A 178 -2.90 0.91 9.02
N THR A 179 -3.25 2.20 9.09
CA THR A 179 -4.17 2.83 8.14
C THR A 179 -3.66 2.69 6.70
N GLU A 180 -2.37 2.98 6.47
CA GLU A 180 -1.77 2.86 5.13
C GLU A 180 -1.81 1.41 4.61
N THR A 181 -1.52 0.44 5.48
CA THR A 181 -1.57 -0.99 5.13
C THR A 181 -2.98 -1.46 4.84
N GLU A 182 -3.98 -1.03 5.63
CA GLU A 182 -5.39 -1.35 5.40
C GLU A 182 -5.90 -0.75 4.10
N ARG A 183 -5.52 0.51 3.80
CA ARG A 183 -5.79 1.18 2.52
C ARG A 183 -5.22 0.38 1.34
N MET A 184 -3.94 0.00 1.39
CA MET A 184 -3.30 -0.79 0.33
C MET A 184 -3.97 -2.16 0.15
N ARG A 185 -4.35 -2.83 1.24
CA ARG A 185 -5.06 -4.11 1.18
C ARG A 185 -6.44 -3.97 0.54
N ALA A 186 -7.17 -2.90 0.86
CA ALA A 186 -8.46 -2.63 0.25
C ALA A 186 -8.32 -2.41 -1.26
N ILE A 187 -7.40 -1.53 -1.69
CA ILE A 187 -7.13 -1.27 -3.12
C ILE A 187 -6.76 -2.58 -3.86
N TYR A 188 -5.85 -3.37 -3.29
CA TYR A 188 -5.44 -4.65 -3.87
C TYR A 188 -6.62 -5.62 -4.04
N LYS A 189 -7.44 -5.79 -2.99
CA LYS A 189 -8.61 -6.66 -3.03
C LYS A 189 -9.61 -6.23 -4.10
N LEU A 190 -9.90 -4.93 -4.17
CA LEU A 190 -10.79 -4.36 -5.18
C LEU A 190 -10.24 -4.56 -6.60
N SER A 191 -8.95 -4.29 -6.83
CA SER A 191 -8.29 -4.55 -8.11
C SER A 191 -8.32 -6.02 -8.55
N SER A 192 -8.12 -6.96 -7.61
CA SER A 192 -8.18 -8.40 -7.92
C SER A 192 -9.57 -8.87 -8.33
N THR A 193 -10.63 -8.29 -7.74
CA THR A 193 -12.01 -8.64 -8.07
C THR A 193 -12.40 -8.09 -9.45
N LEU A 194 -11.94 -6.88 -9.75
CA LEU A 194 -12.16 -6.22 -11.02
C LEU A 194 -11.51 -6.99 -12.19
N THR A 195 -10.27 -7.45 -12.02
CA THR A 195 -9.54 -8.22 -13.06
C THR A 195 -10.09 -9.63 -13.27
N ALA A 196 -10.73 -10.23 -12.26
CA ALA A 196 -11.38 -11.54 -12.39
C ALA A 196 -12.74 -11.49 -13.12
N THR A 197 -13.29 -10.30 -13.34
CA THR A 197 -14.63 -10.13 -13.95
C THR A 197 -14.53 -10.13 -15.47
N LEU A 198 -15.24 -11.04 -16.13
CA LEU A 198 -15.25 -11.18 -17.61
C LEU A 198 -16.45 -10.51 -18.28
N SER A 199 -17.37 -9.93 -17.50
CA SER A 199 -18.53 -9.22 -18.04
C SER A 199 -18.19 -7.75 -18.25
N TYR A 200 -18.22 -7.30 -19.50
CA TYR A 200 -17.86 -5.93 -19.87
C TYR A 200 -18.62 -4.88 -19.05
N LYS A 201 -19.95 -4.98 -19.00
CA LYS A 201 -20.80 -4.06 -18.21
C LYS A 201 -20.45 -4.07 -16.72
N ARG A 202 -20.27 -5.26 -16.13
CA ARG A 202 -19.99 -5.40 -14.70
C ARG A 202 -18.62 -4.82 -14.33
N VAL A 203 -17.61 -4.93 -15.20
CA VAL A 203 -16.31 -4.29 -15.00
C VAL A 203 -16.44 -2.77 -14.92
N LEU A 204 -17.24 -2.15 -15.81
CA LEU A 204 -17.46 -0.69 -15.80
C LEU A 204 -18.11 -0.23 -14.49
N ASP A 205 -19.17 -0.91 -14.07
CA ASP A 205 -19.88 -0.60 -12.83
C ASP A 205 -18.96 -0.74 -11.61
N MET A 206 -18.19 -1.83 -11.54
CA MET A 206 -17.23 -2.08 -10.47
C MET A 206 -16.09 -1.07 -10.46
N ALA A 207 -15.59 -0.63 -11.62
CA ALA A 207 -14.53 0.37 -11.69
C ALA A 207 -14.97 1.68 -11.02
N LEU A 208 -16.21 2.10 -11.26
CA LEU A 208 -16.78 3.28 -10.63
C LEU A 208 -17.00 3.08 -9.12
N GLU A 209 -17.54 1.93 -8.70
CA GLU A 209 -17.78 1.60 -7.29
C GLU A 209 -16.48 1.49 -6.47
N ILE A 210 -15.43 0.93 -7.07
CA ILE A 210 -14.10 0.81 -6.46
C ILE A 210 -13.47 2.19 -6.34
N SER A 211 -13.55 3.01 -7.38
CA SER A 211 -13.05 4.39 -7.36
C SER A 211 -13.75 5.24 -6.31
N THR A 212 -15.08 5.14 -6.19
CA THR A 212 -15.80 5.85 -5.13
C THR A 212 -15.35 5.34 -3.77
N SER A 213 -15.39 4.03 -3.53
CA SER A 213 -15.01 3.43 -2.24
C SER A 213 -13.57 3.76 -1.81
N ALA A 214 -12.62 3.79 -2.76
CA ALA A 214 -11.22 4.08 -2.48
C ALA A 214 -10.97 5.54 -2.06
N LEU A 215 -11.81 6.47 -2.54
CA LEU A 215 -11.77 7.88 -2.12
C LEU A 215 -12.40 8.09 -0.73
N HIS A 216 -13.33 7.23 -0.31
CA HIS A 216 -13.97 7.31 1.01
C HIS A 216 -13.04 6.90 2.17
N VAL A 217 -11.93 6.19 1.92
CA VAL A 217 -11.00 5.75 2.98
C VAL A 217 -10.29 6.94 3.64
N ASP A 218 -10.03 8.01 2.89
CA ASP A 218 -9.38 9.22 3.42
C ASP A 218 -10.31 10.03 4.35
N ASP A 219 -11.63 9.86 4.24
CA ASP A 219 -12.63 10.62 5.03
C ASP A 219 -12.87 10.02 6.43
N LEU A 220 -12.47 8.77 6.67
CA LEU A 220 -12.57 8.13 7.99
C LEU A 220 -11.59 8.73 9.02
N GLU A 221 -10.62 9.54 8.56
CA GLU A 221 -9.66 10.23 9.43
C GLU A 221 -10.14 11.61 9.91
N GLN A 222 -11.20 12.17 9.31
CA GLN A 222 -11.69 13.51 9.63
C GLN A 222 -13.03 13.45 10.38
N GLU A 223 -12.92 13.54 11.71
CA GLU A 223 -13.98 13.80 12.70
C GLU A 223 -14.93 12.63 13.04
N GLU A 224 -14.76 12.08 14.25
CA GLU A 224 -15.83 11.39 14.99
C GLU A 224 -17.06 12.33 15.07
N GLY A 225 -18.03 12.12 14.19
CA GLY A 225 -19.30 12.87 14.17
C GLY A 225 -19.59 13.69 12.91
N ALA A 226 -18.69 13.73 11.92
CA ALA A 226 -19.02 14.32 10.63
C ALA A 226 -19.91 13.35 9.82
N THR A 227 -21.06 13.84 9.34
CA THR A 227 -21.85 13.12 8.34
C THR A 227 -20.99 12.89 7.08
N PRO A 228 -21.04 11.73 6.42
CA PRO A 228 -20.20 11.43 5.26
C PRO A 228 -20.35 12.53 4.19
N LYS A 229 -19.32 13.38 4.02
CA LYS A 229 -19.38 14.55 3.14
C LYS A 229 -19.38 14.17 1.65
N ASP A 230 -18.94 12.95 1.35
CA ASP A 230 -18.56 12.47 0.01
C ASP A 230 -19.63 11.67 -0.75
N ASN A 231 -20.85 11.61 -0.22
CA ASN A 231 -21.99 11.05 -0.93
C ASN A 231 -22.47 12.00 -2.06
N ARG A 232 -21.58 12.72 -2.74
CA ARG A 232 -21.82 13.70 -3.81
C ARG A 232 -20.96 13.49 -5.05
N LEU A 233 -19.98 12.58 -5.01
CA LEU A 233 -19.13 12.24 -6.15
C LEU A 233 -19.96 11.71 -7.34
N VAL A 234 -19.94 12.44 -8.45
CA VAL A 234 -20.52 12.04 -9.74
C VAL A 234 -19.45 11.29 -10.52
N SER A 235 -19.79 10.17 -11.16
CA SER A 235 -18.81 9.42 -11.94
C SER A 235 -19.42 8.71 -13.14
N GLY A 236 -18.62 8.51 -14.19
CA GLY A 236 -19.06 7.89 -15.43
C GLY A 236 -17.92 7.28 -16.22
N VAL A 237 -18.23 6.26 -17.01
CA VAL A 237 -17.34 5.71 -18.01
C VAL A 237 -17.92 6.04 -19.38
N LEU A 238 -17.16 6.80 -20.16
CA LEU A 238 -17.44 7.09 -21.55
C LEU A 238 -16.63 6.12 -22.41
N LEU A 239 -17.24 5.46 -23.39
CA LEU A 239 -16.58 4.45 -24.22
C LEU A 239 -16.75 4.81 -25.69
N PHE A 240 -15.76 4.46 -26.52
CA PHE A 240 -15.87 4.67 -27.96
C PHE A 240 -16.86 3.70 -28.61
N ASP A 241 -17.82 4.27 -29.32
CA ASP A 241 -18.68 3.62 -30.31
C ASP A 241 -18.48 4.31 -31.67
N GLY A 242 -17.73 3.65 -32.55
CA GLY A 242 -17.26 4.27 -33.80
C GLY A 242 -16.30 5.43 -33.53
N GLN A 243 -16.73 6.66 -33.84
CA GLN A 243 -15.94 7.90 -33.66
C GLN A 243 -16.40 8.76 -32.47
N GLU A 244 -17.46 8.36 -31.77
CA GLU A 244 -18.02 9.13 -30.66
C GLU A 244 -17.90 8.34 -29.35
N LEU A 245 -17.79 9.07 -28.24
CA LEU A 245 -17.87 8.56 -26.89
C LEU A 245 -19.33 8.51 -26.44
N ILE A 246 -19.78 7.36 -25.98
CA ILE A 246 -21.10 7.14 -25.39
C ILE A 246 -20.97 6.78 -23.91
N VAL A 247 -22.01 7.04 -23.11
CA VAL A 247 -22.00 6.66 -21.70
C VAL A 247 -22.19 5.14 -21.56
N GLY A 248 -21.15 4.43 -21.13
CA GLY A 248 -21.19 2.99 -20.89
C GLY A 248 -21.75 2.61 -19.52
N SER A 249 -21.29 3.31 -18.47
CA SER A 249 -21.81 3.20 -17.11
C SER A 249 -21.69 4.54 -16.41
N ALA A 250 -22.55 4.83 -15.45
CA ALA A 250 -22.47 6.04 -14.66
C ALA A 250 -23.15 5.91 -13.29
N HIS A 251 -22.60 6.61 -12.32
CA HIS A 251 -23.21 6.85 -11.01
C HIS A 251 -23.64 8.30 -10.90
N ARG A 252 -24.92 8.50 -10.55
CA ARG A 252 -25.58 9.81 -10.37
C ARG A 252 -25.75 10.63 -11.65
N PHE A 253 -25.80 9.96 -12.79
CA PHE A 253 -26.24 10.60 -14.03
C PHE A 253 -27.78 10.56 -14.11
N PRO A 254 -28.46 11.67 -14.46
CA PRO A 254 -29.86 11.62 -14.84
C PRO A 254 -30.01 10.87 -16.17
N GLN A 255 -31.21 10.37 -16.44
CA GLN A 255 -31.52 9.61 -17.66
C GLN A 255 -31.21 10.37 -18.96
N ALA A 256 -31.27 11.70 -18.94
CA ALA A 256 -30.90 12.53 -20.09
C ALA A 256 -29.40 12.41 -20.42
N ASP A 257 -28.54 12.42 -19.40
CA ASP A 257 -27.09 12.35 -19.59
C ASP A 257 -26.65 10.97 -20.09
N LEU A 258 -27.35 9.90 -19.70
CA LEU A 258 -27.03 8.53 -20.14
C LEU A 258 -27.17 8.32 -21.66
N ARG A 259 -27.94 9.17 -22.35
CA ARG A 259 -28.18 9.07 -23.81
C ARG A 259 -27.30 10.03 -24.63
N MET A 260 -26.40 10.75 -23.96
CA MET A 260 -25.54 11.74 -24.61
C MET A 260 -24.38 11.06 -25.34
N THR A 261 -24.00 11.65 -26.48
CA THR A 261 -22.79 11.29 -27.21
C THR A 261 -21.85 12.50 -27.33
N PHE A 262 -20.55 12.20 -27.32
CA PHE A 262 -19.46 13.18 -27.29
C PHE A 262 -18.45 12.88 -28.40
N PRO A 263 -18.19 13.81 -29.32
CA PRO A 263 -17.23 13.58 -30.39
C PRO A 263 -15.76 13.58 -29.93
N ALA A 264 -15.46 14.07 -28.72
CA ALA A 264 -14.11 14.16 -28.15
C ALA A 264 -13.10 14.89 -29.06
N LYS A 265 -13.57 15.97 -29.70
CA LYS A 265 -12.77 16.79 -30.62
C LYS A 265 -12.26 18.07 -29.98
N GLU A 266 -12.90 18.51 -28.90
CA GLU A 266 -12.51 19.73 -28.18
C GLU A 266 -12.61 19.53 -26.66
N GLY A 267 -11.98 20.43 -25.90
CA GLY A 267 -12.06 20.43 -24.44
C GLY A 267 -11.25 19.34 -23.75
N LEU A 268 -11.73 18.89 -22.59
CA LEU A 268 -11.05 17.93 -21.72
C LEU A 268 -11.04 16.52 -22.29
N LEU A 269 -12.14 16.07 -22.90
CA LEU A 269 -12.22 14.73 -23.47
C LEU A 269 -11.19 14.54 -24.59
N HIS A 270 -11.04 15.54 -25.45
CA HIS A 270 -10.04 15.53 -26.51
C HIS A 270 -8.61 15.39 -25.98
N ARG A 271 -8.22 16.23 -25.00
CA ARG A 271 -6.88 16.17 -24.39
C ARG A 271 -6.59 14.83 -23.74
N VAL A 272 -7.56 14.26 -23.03
CA VAL A 272 -7.38 12.96 -22.34
C VAL A 272 -7.25 11.80 -23.36
N VAL A 273 -7.97 11.90 -24.47
CA VAL A 273 -7.92 10.91 -25.56
C VAL A 273 -6.65 11.05 -26.40
N GLU A 274 -6.14 12.25 -26.64
CA GLU A 274 -4.98 12.47 -27.50
C GLU A 274 -3.66 12.36 -26.72
N ASP A 275 -3.52 13.11 -25.63
CA ASP A 275 -2.26 13.31 -24.91
C ASP A 275 -1.94 12.20 -23.88
N ASP A 276 -2.90 11.32 -23.58
CA ASP A 276 -2.82 10.31 -22.50
C ASP A 276 -2.52 10.90 -21.12
N GLU A 277 -2.76 12.19 -20.93
CA GLU A 277 -2.61 12.85 -19.64
C GLU A 277 -3.91 12.76 -18.84
N ASN A 278 -3.82 12.27 -17.60
CA ASN A 278 -4.94 12.34 -16.67
C ASN A 278 -5.11 13.79 -16.23
N VAL A 279 -6.17 14.44 -16.70
CA VAL A 279 -6.37 15.88 -16.49
C VAL A 279 -7.30 16.13 -15.32
N VAL A 280 -6.92 17.06 -14.44
CA VAL A 280 -7.80 17.67 -13.44
C VAL A 280 -8.13 19.09 -13.90
N THR A 281 -9.40 19.47 -13.80
CA THR A 281 -9.86 20.86 -14.00
C THR A 281 -10.69 21.30 -12.81
N ASP A 282 -10.61 22.59 -12.48
CA ASP A 282 -11.53 23.24 -11.55
C ASP A 282 -12.61 24.08 -12.28
N GLY A 283 -12.75 23.90 -13.60
CA GLY A 283 -13.51 24.79 -14.49
C GLY A 283 -14.42 24.08 -15.51
N VAL A 284 -15.21 23.10 -15.09
CA VAL A 284 -16.08 22.30 -16.00
C VAL A 284 -17.06 23.14 -16.81
N LYS A 285 -17.57 24.24 -16.24
CA LYS A 285 -18.52 25.14 -16.90
C LYS A 285 -17.99 25.75 -18.19
N ASN A 286 -16.67 25.86 -18.31
CA ASN A 286 -16.01 26.42 -19.49
C ASN A 286 -15.67 25.36 -20.54
N ASP A 287 -15.85 24.08 -20.23
CA ASP A 287 -15.54 22.99 -21.17
C ASP A 287 -16.61 22.87 -22.26
N PRO A 288 -16.25 22.86 -23.55
CA PRO A 288 -17.22 22.88 -24.65
C PRO A 288 -18.09 21.62 -24.71
N GLU A 289 -17.57 20.46 -24.29
CA GLU A 289 -18.26 19.17 -24.37
C GLU A 289 -18.91 18.80 -23.02
N LEU A 290 -18.13 18.82 -21.93
CA LEU A 290 -18.58 18.36 -20.61
C LEU A 290 -19.62 19.28 -19.96
N LYS A 291 -19.70 20.56 -20.33
CA LYS A 291 -20.78 21.46 -19.86
C LYS A 291 -22.18 20.99 -20.27
N ARG A 292 -22.29 20.09 -21.25
CA ARG A 292 -23.56 19.53 -21.71
C ARG A 292 -24.13 18.49 -20.73
N LEU A 293 -23.30 17.93 -19.84
CA LEU A 293 -23.74 16.98 -18.82
C LEU A 293 -24.39 17.72 -17.65
N ILE A 294 -25.67 17.46 -17.42
CA ILE A 294 -26.44 18.08 -16.33
C ILE A 294 -25.84 17.72 -14.97
N SER A 295 -25.33 16.49 -14.84
CA SER A 295 -24.68 15.97 -13.62
C SER A 295 -23.48 16.79 -13.17
N LEU A 296 -22.76 17.40 -14.12
CA LEU A 296 -21.54 18.13 -13.85
C LEU A 296 -21.77 19.64 -13.58
N ASN A 297 -22.98 20.16 -13.76
CA ASN A 297 -23.27 21.58 -13.58
C ASN A 297 -22.96 22.11 -12.17
N ASN A 298 -23.12 21.25 -11.17
CA ASN A 298 -22.84 21.55 -9.77
C ASN A 298 -21.42 21.13 -9.35
N CYS A 299 -20.63 20.52 -10.23
CA CYS A 299 -19.26 20.13 -9.96
C CYS A 299 -18.32 21.33 -10.17
N GLN A 300 -17.42 21.55 -9.21
CA GLN A 300 -16.36 22.54 -9.35
C GLN A 300 -15.07 21.89 -9.80
N SER A 301 -14.77 20.69 -9.31
CA SER A 301 -13.58 19.92 -9.73
C SER A 301 -14.01 18.70 -10.54
N VAL A 302 -13.28 18.42 -11.63
CA VAL A 302 -13.46 17.21 -12.44
C VAL A 302 -12.11 16.60 -12.76
N HIS A 303 -12.05 15.28 -12.69
CA HIS A 303 -10.92 14.47 -13.09
C HIS A 303 -11.33 13.52 -14.20
N CYS A 304 -10.55 13.51 -15.28
CA CYS A 304 -10.71 12.60 -16.39
C CYS A 304 -9.46 11.72 -16.50
N PHE A 305 -9.69 10.42 -16.64
CA PHE A 305 -8.66 9.40 -16.76
C PHE A 305 -8.85 8.64 -18.08
N SER A 306 -7.76 8.47 -18.84
CA SER A 306 -7.83 7.79 -20.14
C SER A 306 -7.85 6.28 -19.98
N LEU A 307 -8.80 5.59 -20.59
CA LEU A 307 -8.84 4.13 -20.63
C LEU A 307 -8.03 3.62 -21.83
N ARG A 308 -6.70 3.71 -21.75
CA ARG A 308 -5.78 3.37 -22.84
C ARG A 308 -4.93 2.14 -22.52
N THR A 309 -4.82 1.23 -23.49
CA THR A 309 -3.76 0.20 -23.50
C THR A 309 -2.94 0.29 -24.79
N GLY A 310 -1.64 0.57 -24.65
CA GLY A 310 -0.76 0.76 -25.81
C GLY A 310 -1.23 1.93 -26.66
N PHE A 311 -1.55 1.67 -27.93
CA PHE A 311 -2.04 2.70 -28.86
C PHE A 311 -3.58 2.78 -28.94
N ASN A 312 -4.30 1.90 -28.25
CA ASN A 312 -5.75 1.83 -28.31
C ASN A 312 -6.37 2.55 -27.10
N VAL A 313 -7.19 3.56 -27.38
CA VAL A 313 -8.01 4.24 -26.38
C VAL A 313 -9.41 3.63 -26.42
N TYR A 314 -9.84 3.03 -25.32
CA TYR A 314 -11.18 2.43 -25.20
C TYR A 314 -12.22 3.44 -24.77
N GLY A 315 -11.81 4.50 -24.08
CA GLY A 315 -12.72 5.51 -23.54
C GLY A 315 -12.08 6.40 -22.49
N VAL A 316 -12.93 7.05 -21.69
CA VAL A 316 -12.56 7.97 -20.62
C VAL A 316 -13.36 7.65 -19.36
N LEU A 317 -12.67 7.57 -18.23
CA LEU A 317 -13.26 7.50 -16.91
C LEU A 317 -13.34 8.92 -16.34
N LEU A 318 -14.52 9.33 -15.91
CA LEU A 318 -14.87 10.69 -15.54
C LEU A 318 -15.33 10.73 -14.09
N PHE A 319 -14.78 11.66 -13.30
CA PHE A 319 -15.19 11.95 -11.92
C PHE A 319 -15.44 13.44 -11.74
N GLY A 320 -16.50 13.80 -11.02
CA GLY A 320 -16.85 15.18 -10.72
C GLY A 320 -17.28 15.36 -9.27
N HIS A 321 -16.83 16.43 -8.64
CA HIS A 321 -17.18 16.77 -7.27
C HIS A 321 -17.49 18.28 -7.12
N PRO A 322 -18.49 18.67 -6.28
CA PRO A 322 -18.87 20.07 -6.07
C PRO A 322 -17.83 20.91 -5.32
N GLU A 323 -16.90 20.27 -4.61
CA GLU A 323 -15.84 20.96 -3.87
C GLU A 323 -14.65 21.27 -4.79
N PRO A 324 -14.12 22.52 -4.77
CA PRO A 324 -12.95 22.87 -5.56
C PRO A 324 -11.71 22.17 -5.03
N LYS A 325 -10.75 21.81 -5.90
CA LYS A 325 -9.51 21.09 -5.52
C LYS A 325 -9.74 19.78 -4.76
N TYR A 326 -10.91 19.15 -4.91
CA TYR A 326 -11.23 17.87 -4.29
C TYR A 326 -10.30 16.74 -4.76
N PHE A 327 -9.89 16.76 -6.04
CA PHE A 327 -8.96 15.79 -6.62
C PHE A 327 -7.51 16.20 -6.32
N THR A 328 -7.06 15.88 -5.12
CA THR A 328 -5.65 16.03 -4.71
C THR A 328 -4.75 15.05 -5.45
N ARG A 329 -3.42 15.26 -5.37
CA ARG A 329 -2.44 14.36 -5.99
C ARG A 329 -2.62 12.91 -5.56
N ASP A 330 -2.79 12.67 -4.27
CA ASP A 330 -2.93 11.32 -3.70
C ASP A 330 -4.22 10.64 -4.18
N ARG A 331 -5.33 11.38 -4.24
CA ARG A 331 -6.60 10.90 -4.77
C ARG A 331 -6.50 10.56 -6.27
N CYS A 332 -5.82 11.41 -7.05
CA CYS A 332 -5.56 11.14 -8.47
C CYS A 332 -4.67 9.90 -8.67
N GLU A 333 -3.69 9.67 -7.80
CA GLU A 333 -2.83 8.49 -7.87
C GLU A 333 -3.61 7.20 -7.63
N VAL A 334 -4.48 7.18 -6.61
CA VAL A 334 -5.37 6.05 -6.33
C VAL A 334 -6.34 5.79 -7.48
N LEU A 335 -7.02 6.83 -7.97
CA LEU A 335 -7.89 6.72 -9.15
C LEU A 335 -7.12 6.24 -10.38
N GLY A 336 -5.87 6.66 -10.55
CA GLY A 336 -5.02 6.23 -11.64
C GLY A 336 -4.64 4.75 -11.56
N ILE A 337 -4.39 4.22 -10.36
CA ILE A 337 -4.18 2.78 -10.15
C ILE A 337 -5.44 2.00 -10.56
N ILE A 338 -6.61 2.45 -10.12
CA ILE A 338 -7.90 1.80 -10.41
C ILE A 338 -8.23 1.89 -11.90
N GLY A 339 -8.04 3.07 -12.51
CA GLY A 339 -8.28 3.30 -13.94
C GLY A 339 -7.41 2.42 -14.84
N ARG A 340 -6.12 2.22 -14.50
CA ARG A 340 -5.26 1.28 -15.23
C ARG A 340 -5.75 -0.16 -15.13
N GLN A 341 -6.16 -0.59 -13.94
CA GLN A 341 -6.70 -1.94 -13.74
C GLN A 341 -8.05 -2.13 -14.45
N ALA A 342 -8.92 -1.12 -14.39
CA ALA A 342 -10.18 -1.04 -15.14
C ALA A 342 -9.93 -1.23 -16.64
N THR A 343 -8.96 -0.51 -17.19
CA THR A 343 -8.62 -0.61 -18.62
C THR A 343 -8.24 -2.04 -19.01
N ILE A 344 -7.38 -2.71 -18.23
CA ILE A 344 -6.98 -4.10 -18.48
C ILE A 344 -8.19 -5.05 -18.41
N ALA A 345 -9.05 -4.89 -17.40
CA ALA A 345 -10.23 -5.74 -17.25
C ALA A 345 -11.28 -5.51 -18.35
N ILE A 346 -11.49 -4.26 -18.78
CA ILE A 346 -12.37 -3.88 -19.89
C ILE A 346 -11.88 -4.53 -21.19
N GLN A 347 -10.58 -4.44 -21.47
CA GLN A 347 -9.96 -5.09 -22.62
C GLN A 347 -10.16 -6.62 -22.57
N ASN A 348 -9.87 -7.25 -21.43
CA ASN A 348 -10.04 -8.69 -21.27
C ASN A 348 -11.50 -9.10 -21.49
N ALA A 349 -12.45 -8.42 -20.83
CA ALA A 349 -13.87 -8.70 -20.95
C ALA A 349 -14.36 -8.57 -22.40
N ARG A 350 -13.91 -7.54 -23.13
CA ARG A 350 -14.24 -7.35 -24.55
C ARG A 350 -13.69 -8.48 -25.42
N LEU A 351 -12.42 -8.84 -25.25
CA LEU A 351 -11.80 -9.96 -25.98
C LEU A 351 -12.53 -11.28 -25.74
N TYR A 352 -12.95 -11.54 -24.50
CA TYR A 352 -13.72 -12.74 -24.17
C TYR A 352 -15.11 -12.74 -24.79
N GLN A 353 -15.78 -11.58 -24.86
CA GLN A 353 -17.08 -11.44 -25.52
C GLN A 353 -16.96 -11.65 -27.03
N ASP A 354 -16.00 -10.98 -27.68
CA ASP A 354 -15.75 -11.12 -29.12
C ASP A 354 -15.47 -12.60 -29.47
N LEU A 355 -14.65 -13.29 -28.65
CA LEU A 355 -14.37 -14.71 -28.80
C LEU A 355 -15.62 -15.60 -28.60
N ALA A 356 -16.48 -15.26 -27.64
CA ALA A 356 -17.72 -16.01 -27.40
C ALA A 356 -18.69 -15.87 -28.57
N ASP A 357 -18.86 -14.65 -29.09
CA ASP A 357 -19.74 -14.35 -30.23
C ASP A 357 -19.25 -14.99 -31.52
N GLU A 358 -17.93 -15.04 -31.74
CA GLU A 358 -17.35 -15.71 -32.90
C GLU A 358 -17.48 -17.23 -32.79
N LYS A 359 -17.29 -17.80 -31.60
CA LYS A 359 -17.53 -19.23 -31.34
C LYS A 359 -18.99 -19.61 -31.59
N GLU A 360 -19.95 -18.77 -31.17
CA GLU A 360 -21.38 -19.00 -31.41
C GLU A 360 -21.69 -18.98 -32.91
N ARG A 361 -21.22 -17.95 -33.62
CA ARG A 361 -21.37 -17.86 -35.09
C ARG A 361 -20.77 -19.08 -35.82
N MET A 362 -19.60 -19.56 -35.40
CA MET A 362 -19.00 -20.77 -35.97
C MET A 362 -19.84 -22.02 -35.69
N ALA A 363 -20.41 -22.14 -34.48
CA ALA A 363 -21.26 -23.28 -34.12
C ALA A 363 -22.57 -23.28 -34.93
N GLU A 364 -23.20 -22.11 -35.10
CA GLU A 364 -24.39 -21.95 -35.94
C GLU A 364 -24.10 -22.33 -37.41
N ALA A 365 -23.00 -21.83 -37.96
CA ALA A 365 -22.58 -22.16 -39.32
C ALA A 365 -22.29 -23.66 -39.51
N GLN A 366 -21.66 -24.31 -38.52
CA GLN A 366 -21.43 -25.76 -38.57
C GLN A 366 -22.73 -26.56 -38.50
N GLU A 367 -23.68 -26.16 -37.64
CA GLU A 367 -24.96 -26.85 -37.52
C GLU A 367 -25.80 -26.69 -38.79
N GLU A 368 -25.81 -25.51 -39.40
CA GLU A 368 -26.48 -25.28 -40.68
C GLU A 368 -25.86 -26.13 -41.80
N ALA A 369 -24.52 -26.17 -41.88
CA ALA A 369 -23.81 -27.03 -42.83
C ALA A 369 -24.13 -28.53 -42.61
N ARG A 370 -24.19 -28.98 -41.35
CA ARG A 370 -24.56 -30.36 -41.00
C ARG A 370 -26.00 -30.68 -41.38
N LYS A 371 -26.96 -29.79 -41.12
CA LYS A 371 -28.37 -29.96 -41.51
C LYS A 371 -28.55 -29.98 -43.03
N LYS A 372 -27.83 -29.13 -43.75
CA LYS A 372 -27.81 -29.12 -45.21
C LYS A 372 -27.26 -30.45 -45.74
N LEU A 373 -26.13 -30.90 -45.21
CA LEU A 373 -25.54 -32.20 -45.56
C LEU A 373 -26.51 -33.36 -45.30
N ALA A 374 -27.17 -33.39 -44.13
CA ALA A 374 -28.14 -34.44 -43.82
C ALA A 374 -29.32 -34.46 -44.81
N ARG A 375 -29.82 -33.28 -45.23
CA ARG A 375 -30.86 -33.17 -46.27
C ARG A 375 -30.36 -33.66 -47.63
N ASP A 376 -29.19 -33.21 -48.07
CA ASP A 376 -28.61 -33.61 -49.35
C ASP A 376 -28.38 -35.14 -49.43
N LEU A 377 -27.94 -35.76 -48.32
CA LEU A 377 -27.80 -37.22 -48.19
C LEU A 377 -29.12 -37.97 -48.15
N HIS A 378 -30.14 -37.39 -47.50
CA HIS A 378 -31.47 -38.00 -47.41
C HIS A 378 -32.16 -37.98 -48.78
N ASP A 379 -32.22 -36.82 -49.42
CA ASP A 379 -33.04 -36.61 -50.62
C ASP A 379 -32.43 -37.21 -51.88
N GLY A 380 -31.10 -37.34 -51.99
CA GLY A 380 -30.47 -37.98 -53.15
C GLY A 380 -30.13 -39.46 -52.94
N PRO A 381 -29.03 -39.79 -52.25
CA PRO A 381 -28.53 -41.16 -52.11
C PRO A 381 -29.51 -42.10 -51.41
N THR A 382 -30.08 -41.68 -50.27
CA THR A 382 -30.89 -42.56 -49.43
C THR A 382 -32.20 -42.95 -50.13
N GLN A 383 -32.87 -41.98 -50.78
CA GLN A 383 -34.05 -42.26 -51.61
C GLN A 383 -33.72 -43.18 -52.80
N SER A 384 -32.59 -42.95 -53.47
CA SER A 384 -32.18 -43.79 -54.61
C SER A 384 -31.88 -45.23 -54.20
N VAL A 385 -31.22 -45.43 -53.05
CA VAL A 385 -30.98 -46.76 -52.47
C VAL A 385 -32.31 -47.45 -52.10
N ALA A 386 -33.27 -46.72 -51.54
CA ALA A 386 -34.60 -47.27 -51.26
C ALA A 386 -35.34 -47.68 -52.55
N ALA A 387 -35.27 -46.87 -53.61
CA ALA A 387 -35.85 -47.18 -54.92
C ALA A 387 -35.21 -48.42 -55.55
N ILE A 388 -33.89 -48.57 -55.44
CA ILE A 388 -33.15 -49.78 -55.85
C ILE A 388 -33.69 -51.00 -55.10
N ALA A 389 -33.78 -50.93 -53.77
CA ALA A 389 -34.28 -52.06 -52.95
C ALA A 389 -35.71 -52.47 -53.32
N MET A 390 -36.60 -51.50 -53.59
CA MET A 390 -37.98 -51.76 -54.01
C MET A 390 -38.05 -52.41 -55.40
N ARG A 391 -37.26 -51.90 -56.36
CA ARG A 391 -37.17 -52.46 -57.72
C ARG A 391 -36.59 -53.87 -57.73
N VAL A 392 -35.60 -54.16 -56.88
CA VAL A 392 -35.06 -55.52 -56.69
C VAL A 392 -36.15 -56.49 -56.22
N ASN A 393 -37.01 -56.09 -55.27
CA ASN A 393 -38.13 -56.91 -54.81
C ASN A 393 -39.14 -57.17 -55.95
N LEU A 394 -39.41 -56.16 -56.77
CA LEU A 394 -40.27 -56.29 -57.96
C LEU A 394 -39.68 -57.27 -58.98
N ALA A 395 -38.42 -57.09 -59.37
CA ALA A 395 -37.74 -57.98 -60.32
C ALA A 395 -37.75 -59.44 -59.84
N ARG A 396 -37.55 -59.67 -58.53
CA ARG A 396 -37.64 -61.00 -57.92
C ARG A 396 -39.02 -61.64 -58.10
N ARG A 397 -40.11 -60.87 -57.96
CA ARG A 397 -41.48 -61.36 -58.20
C ARG A 397 -41.77 -61.60 -59.68
N MET A 398 -41.14 -60.84 -60.58
CA MET A 398 -41.31 -60.98 -62.03
C MET A 398 -40.65 -62.26 -62.57
N LEU A 399 -39.52 -62.70 -61.99
CA LEU A 399 -38.83 -63.93 -62.38
C LEU A 399 -39.71 -65.19 -62.36
N GLU A 400 -40.75 -65.22 -61.52
CA GLU A 400 -41.70 -66.34 -61.41
C GLU A 400 -42.76 -66.35 -62.53
N ARG A 401 -42.97 -65.23 -63.22
CA ARG A 401 -44.05 -65.04 -64.21
C ARG A 401 -43.56 -64.72 -65.62
N ASP A 402 -42.55 -63.87 -65.74
CA ASP A 402 -41.99 -63.38 -67.01
C ASP A 402 -40.50 -63.08 -66.83
N GLN A 403 -39.66 -64.01 -67.30
CA GLN A 403 -38.21 -63.88 -67.22
C GLN A 403 -37.66 -62.76 -68.11
N GLY A 404 -38.30 -62.47 -69.26
CA GLY A 404 -37.84 -61.43 -70.18
C GLY A 404 -37.97 -60.05 -69.56
N SER A 405 -39.17 -59.73 -69.05
CA SER A 405 -39.41 -58.46 -68.36
C SER A 405 -38.61 -58.31 -67.06
N ALA A 406 -38.29 -59.42 -66.37
CA ALA A 406 -37.42 -59.39 -65.19
C ALA A 406 -35.96 -59.04 -65.53
N ALA A 407 -35.43 -59.53 -66.66
CA ALA A 407 -34.09 -59.20 -67.12
C ALA A 407 -33.97 -57.70 -67.45
N ASP A 408 -34.96 -57.12 -68.12
CA ASP A 408 -35.01 -55.68 -68.42
C ASP A 408 -35.06 -54.82 -67.15
N GLU A 409 -35.79 -55.27 -66.12
CA GLU A 409 -35.88 -54.55 -64.85
C GLU A 409 -34.56 -54.59 -64.06
N LEU A 410 -33.81 -55.70 -64.13
CA LEU A 410 -32.46 -55.81 -63.56
C LEU A 410 -31.46 -54.86 -64.21
N VAL A 411 -31.50 -54.68 -65.54
CA VAL A 411 -30.65 -53.70 -66.24
C VAL A 411 -30.93 -52.27 -65.73
N LYS A 412 -32.21 -51.90 -65.57
CA LYS A 412 -32.58 -50.58 -65.04
C LYS A 412 -32.14 -50.37 -63.59
N ILE A 413 -32.14 -51.44 -62.77
CA ILE A 413 -31.61 -51.40 -61.40
C ILE A 413 -30.09 -51.17 -61.41
N GLU A 414 -29.34 -51.84 -62.28
CA GLU A 414 -27.89 -51.62 -62.42
C GLU A 414 -27.59 -50.17 -62.82
N ASP A 415 -28.33 -49.62 -63.79
CA ASP A 415 -28.18 -48.23 -64.22
C ASP A 415 -28.45 -47.24 -63.08
N LEU A 416 -29.52 -47.45 -62.31
CA LEU A 416 -29.82 -46.63 -61.15
C LEU A 416 -28.70 -46.73 -60.09
N ALA A 417 -28.23 -47.94 -59.78
CA ALA A 417 -27.14 -48.14 -58.82
C ALA A 417 -25.82 -47.47 -59.26
N ARG A 418 -25.48 -47.53 -60.55
CA ARG A 418 -24.31 -46.83 -61.12
C ARG A 418 -24.45 -45.32 -61.00
N ARG A 419 -25.63 -44.77 -61.29
CA ARG A 419 -25.91 -43.33 -61.15
C ARG A 419 -25.83 -42.88 -59.69
N THR A 420 -26.49 -43.60 -58.77
CA THR A 420 -26.44 -43.32 -57.32
C THR A 420 -25.02 -43.39 -56.77
N THR A 421 -24.22 -44.36 -57.20
CA THR A 421 -22.79 -44.46 -56.80
C THR A 421 -21.99 -43.24 -57.29
N LYS A 422 -22.27 -42.76 -58.51
CA LYS A 422 -21.63 -41.55 -59.06
C LYS A 422 -22.04 -40.30 -58.27
N GLU A 423 -23.30 -40.18 -57.88
CA GLU A 423 -23.82 -39.08 -57.05
C GLU A 423 -23.22 -39.08 -55.64
N ILE A 424 -23.18 -40.22 -54.96
CA ILE A 424 -22.54 -40.37 -53.65
C ILE A 424 -21.06 -39.97 -53.73
N ARG A 425 -20.35 -40.45 -54.76
CA ARG A 425 -18.93 -40.10 -54.97
C ARG A 425 -18.76 -38.61 -55.19
N HIS A 426 -19.62 -37.98 -55.99
CA HIS A 426 -19.58 -36.54 -56.21
C HIS A 426 -19.80 -35.75 -54.92
N MET A 427 -20.79 -36.13 -54.09
CA MET A 427 -21.02 -35.53 -52.77
C MET A 427 -19.84 -35.71 -51.81
N LEU A 428 -19.23 -36.90 -51.75
CA LEU A 428 -18.04 -37.14 -50.95
C LEU A 428 -16.86 -36.24 -51.34
N PHE A 429 -16.72 -35.93 -52.64
CA PHE A 429 -15.68 -35.01 -53.12
C PHE A 429 -15.96 -33.54 -52.74
N THR A 430 -17.21 -33.08 -52.84
CA THR A 430 -17.56 -31.70 -52.41
C THR A 430 -17.48 -31.50 -50.90
N LEU A 431 -17.62 -32.56 -50.10
CA LEU A 431 -17.53 -32.51 -48.64
C LEU A 431 -16.12 -32.68 -48.08
N ARG A 432 -15.16 -33.12 -48.90
CA ARG A 432 -13.75 -33.18 -48.55
C ARG A 432 -13.08 -31.85 -48.94
N PRO A 433 -12.66 -30.99 -47.99
CA PRO A 433 -11.91 -29.80 -48.35
C PRO A 433 -10.48 -30.22 -48.74
N LEU A 434 -10.27 -30.50 -50.03
CA LEU A 434 -8.96 -30.88 -50.59
C LEU A 434 -7.88 -29.80 -50.35
N VAL A 435 -8.27 -28.55 -50.16
CA VAL A 435 -7.36 -27.43 -49.85
C VAL A 435 -6.74 -27.59 -48.45
N LEU A 436 -7.52 -28.05 -47.46
CA LEU A 436 -7.03 -28.26 -46.09
C LEU A 436 -6.07 -29.46 -45.97
N GLU A 437 -6.31 -30.54 -46.71
CA GLU A 437 -5.45 -31.74 -46.69
C GLU A 437 -4.14 -31.57 -47.47
N SER A 438 -4.14 -30.77 -48.54
CA SER A 438 -2.98 -30.64 -49.45
C SER A 438 -2.10 -29.41 -49.22
N GLN A 439 -2.66 -28.30 -48.70
CA GLN A 439 -1.93 -27.02 -48.56
C GLN A 439 -1.92 -26.46 -47.13
N GLY A 440 -2.62 -27.10 -46.19
CA GLY A 440 -2.69 -26.69 -44.78
C GLY A 440 -3.56 -25.46 -44.55
N LEU A 441 -3.84 -25.18 -43.26
CA LEU A 441 -4.79 -24.15 -42.81
C LEU A 441 -4.44 -22.73 -43.32
N THR A 442 -3.16 -22.43 -43.51
CA THR A 442 -2.66 -21.12 -43.98
C THR A 442 -2.95 -20.80 -45.44
N ALA A 443 -3.25 -21.79 -46.29
CA ALA A 443 -3.61 -21.57 -47.69
C ALA A 443 -5.14 -21.54 -47.92
N ALA A 444 -5.92 -21.90 -46.90
CA ALA A 444 -7.38 -22.02 -46.96
C ALA A 444 -8.11 -20.84 -46.28
N LEU A 445 -7.41 -20.07 -45.43
CA LEU A 445 -7.79 -18.74 -44.97
C LEU A 445 -7.37 -17.70 -45.99
#